data_AF-A0A381FJ58-F1
#
_entry.id   AF-A0A381FJ58-F1
#
_cell.length_a   1.000
_cell.length_b   1.000
_cell.length_c   1.000
_cell.angle_alpha   90.00
_cell.angle_beta   90.00
_cell.angle_gamma   90.00
#
_symmetry.space_group_name_H-M   'P 1'
#
loop_
_entity.id
_entity.type
_entity.pdbx_description
1 polymer ?
#
loop_
_entity_poly.entity_id
_entity_poly.type
_entity_poly.pdbx_seq_one_letter_code
_entity_poly.pdbx_strand_id
1 'polypeptide(L)'
;MQKKVLKVNPKDNVIVALMDLPAGESVYLDGTDYTILKDIKAKHKFAAVDFEDGDHILMYGVIVGKANQSIKQGEVITTENVKHQSAKVVGKTETLGWTPPNVDKWKDRTFMGYHREDGQVGTENVWLFFPLVFCENKNIETLKDIFEKRITSRQSQQTSVIIAFVIKRRCNC
;
A
#
# COMPACT_ATOMS: atom_id res chain seq x y z
N MET A 1 -11.25 18.29 16.60
CA MET A 1 -11.49 16.96 17.19
C MET A 1 -10.80 15.91 16.33
N GLN A 2 -9.98 15.04 16.93
CA GLN A 2 -9.34 13.95 16.21
C GLN A 2 -10.39 12.87 15.91
N LYS A 3 -10.50 12.42 14.65
CA LYS A 3 -11.40 11.32 14.29
C LYS A 3 -10.89 10.05 14.97
N LYS A 4 -11.73 9.41 15.80
CA LYS A 4 -11.40 8.13 16.47
C LYS A 4 -11.69 6.91 15.60
N VAL A 5 -12.59 7.07 14.64
CA VAL A 5 -13.09 6.00 13.77
C VAL A 5 -13.19 6.46 12.33
N LEU A 6 -13.19 5.50 11.39
CA LEU A 6 -13.28 5.75 9.96
C LEU A 6 -14.14 4.68 9.28
N LYS A 7 -15.08 5.15 8.46
CA LYS A 7 -15.77 4.34 7.45
C LYS A 7 -15.18 4.69 6.09
N VAL A 8 -14.66 3.68 5.37
CA VAL A 8 -13.90 3.93 4.14
C VAL A 8 -14.82 4.17 2.96
N ASN A 9 -15.88 3.38 2.84
CA ASN A 9 -16.93 3.54 1.84
C ASN A 9 -18.29 3.69 2.54
N PRO A 10 -19.19 4.58 2.07
CA PRO A 10 -20.54 4.72 2.63
C PRO A 10 -21.33 3.41 2.73
N LYS A 11 -21.07 2.45 1.83
CA LYS A 11 -21.71 1.12 1.79
C LYS A 11 -21.14 0.11 2.79
N ASP A 12 -20.04 0.43 3.48
CA ASP A 12 -19.43 -0.49 4.43
C ASP A 12 -20.39 -0.75 5.60
N ASN A 13 -20.35 -1.97 6.15
CA ASN A 13 -21.09 -2.33 7.37
C ASN A 13 -20.14 -2.68 8.52
N VAL A 14 -18.86 -2.33 8.37
CA VAL A 14 -17.83 -2.36 9.41
C VAL A 14 -17.14 -1.00 9.47
N ILE A 15 -16.62 -0.66 10.64
CA ILE A 15 -15.94 0.61 10.91
C ILE A 15 -14.53 0.31 11.44
N VAL A 16 -13.54 1.10 11.01
CA VAL A 16 -12.15 0.97 11.45
C VAL A 16 -11.89 1.88 12.64
N ALA A 17 -11.28 1.35 13.70
CA ALA A 17 -10.77 2.12 14.82
C ALA A 17 -9.43 2.77 14.45
N LEU A 18 -9.33 4.10 14.56
CA LEU A 18 -8.09 4.86 14.31
C LEU A 18 -7.20 4.95 15.55
N MET A 19 -7.76 4.65 16.73
CA MET A 19 -7.09 4.56 18.02
C MET A 19 -7.69 3.41 18.84
N ASP A 20 -7.09 3.11 19.99
CA ASP A 20 -7.66 2.14 20.92
C ASP A 20 -8.98 2.68 21.48
N LEU A 21 -10.03 1.86 21.46
CA LEU A 21 -11.36 2.18 21.97
C LEU A 21 -11.68 1.21 23.13
N PRO A 22 -11.79 1.69 24.37
CA PRO A 22 -12.19 0.87 25.50
C PRO A 22 -13.68 0.50 25.43
N ALA A 23 -14.03 -0.63 26.04
CA ALA A 23 -15.41 -1.04 26.23
C ALA A 23 -16.22 0.06 26.97
N GLY A 24 -17.46 0.27 26.53
CA GLY A 24 -18.36 1.30 27.02
C GLY A 24 -18.17 2.69 26.40
N GLU A 25 -17.11 2.91 25.60
CA GLU A 25 -16.96 4.18 24.88
C GLU A 25 -18.04 4.32 23.80
N SER A 26 -18.63 5.51 23.70
CA SER A 26 -19.50 5.89 22.57
C SER A 26 -18.72 6.69 21.54
N VAL A 27 -18.81 6.27 20.27
CA VAL A 27 -18.22 6.97 19.12
C VAL A 27 -19.30 7.39 18.13
N TYR A 28 -19.26 8.64 17.68
CA TYR A 28 -20.22 9.18 16.72
C TYR A 28 -19.64 9.18 15.30
N LEU A 29 -20.37 8.59 14.35
CA LEU A 29 -19.98 8.55 12.92
C LEU A 29 -21.22 8.53 12.03
N ASP A 30 -21.24 9.37 11.00
CA ASP A 30 -22.28 9.43 9.95
C ASP A 30 -23.72 9.57 10.48
N GLY A 31 -23.93 10.25 11.62
CA GLY A 31 -25.27 10.42 12.21
C GLY A 31 -25.65 9.39 13.26
N THR A 32 -24.78 8.41 13.53
CA THR A 32 -25.05 7.29 14.42
C THR A 32 -24.04 7.24 15.56
N ASP A 33 -24.53 7.00 16.78
CA ASP A 33 -23.70 6.67 17.94
C ASP A 33 -23.50 5.15 18.04
N TYR A 34 -22.25 4.73 18.21
CA TYR A 34 -21.87 3.33 18.39
C TYR A 34 -21.27 3.16 19.78
N THR A 35 -21.84 2.25 20.56
CA THR A 35 -21.29 1.87 21.87
C THR A 35 -20.38 0.67 21.72
N ILE A 36 -19.12 0.81 22.12
CA ILE A 36 -18.12 -0.25 22.02
C ILE A 36 -18.39 -1.32 23.09
N LEU A 37 -18.56 -2.58 22.69
CA LEU A 37 -18.94 -3.65 23.61
C LEU A 37 -17.75 -4.32 24.31
N LYS A 38 -16.60 -4.35 23.64
CA LYS A 38 -15.32 -4.91 24.11
C LYS A 38 -14.19 -4.02 23.59
N ASP A 39 -13.05 -4.02 24.27
CA ASP A 39 -11.89 -3.24 23.84
C ASP A 39 -11.51 -3.54 22.38
N ILE A 40 -11.39 -2.48 21.57
CA ILE A 40 -10.97 -2.56 20.17
C ILE A 40 -9.64 -1.82 20.05
N LYS A 41 -8.59 -2.54 19.64
CA LYS A 41 -7.30 -1.92 19.37
C LYS A 41 -7.34 -1.10 18.08
N ALA A 42 -6.47 -0.10 17.99
CA ALA A 42 -6.24 0.66 16.77
C ALA A 42 -6.03 -0.28 15.56
N LYS A 43 -6.54 0.15 14.40
CA LYS A 43 -6.54 -0.57 13.11
C LYS A 43 -7.42 -1.82 13.06
N HIS A 44 -8.06 -2.21 14.16
CA HIS A 44 -9.07 -3.26 14.14
C HIS A 44 -10.43 -2.70 13.71
N LYS A 45 -11.37 -3.60 13.42
CA LYS A 45 -12.70 -3.26 12.91
C LYS A 45 -13.76 -3.63 13.94
N PHE A 46 -14.87 -2.93 13.92
CA PHE A 46 -16.08 -3.30 14.65
C PHE A 46 -17.30 -3.22 13.76
N ALA A 47 -18.36 -3.91 14.18
CA ALA A 47 -19.61 -4.00 13.44
C ALA A 47 -20.38 -2.68 13.46
N ALA A 48 -20.75 -2.16 12.29
CA ALA A 48 -21.59 -0.96 12.18
C ALA A 48 -23.09 -1.28 12.36
N VAL A 49 -23.46 -2.55 12.26
CA VAL A 49 -24.83 -3.05 12.40
C VAL A 49 -24.77 -4.38 13.14
N ASP A 50 -25.92 -4.87 13.61
CA ASP A 50 -26.03 -6.26 14.02
C ASP A 50 -25.90 -7.17 12.79
N PHE A 51 -25.15 -8.26 12.95
CA PHE A 51 -25.01 -9.33 11.98
C PHE A 51 -25.58 -10.64 12.54
N GLU A 52 -26.27 -11.39 11.70
CA GLU A 52 -26.63 -12.79 11.93
C GLU A 52 -25.62 -13.74 11.27
N ASP A 53 -25.66 -15.03 11.62
CA ASP A 53 -24.82 -16.03 10.96
C ASP A 53 -25.12 -16.07 9.45
N GLY A 54 -24.06 -15.97 8.64
CA GLY A 54 -24.16 -15.94 7.18
C GLY A 54 -24.24 -14.54 6.57
N ASP A 55 -24.47 -13.49 7.35
CA ASP A 55 -24.58 -12.12 6.81
C ASP A 55 -23.29 -11.65 6.15
N HIS A 56 -23.43 -10.91 5.06
CA HIS A 56 -22.29 -10.39 4.31
C HIS A 56 -21.62 -9.23 5.03
N ILE A 57 -20.29 -9.27 5.04
CA ILE A 57 -19.43 -8.21 5.55
C ILE A 57 -18.85 -7.45 4.37
N LEU A 58 -19.16 -6.16 4.31
CA LEU A 58 -18.78 -5.23 3.26
C LEU A 58 -17.71 -4.27 3.78
N MET A 59 -16.60 -4.22 3.05
CA MET A 59 -15.52 -3.26 3.27
C MET A 59 -15.03 -2.74 1.92
N TYR A 60 -14.73 -1.45 1.82
CA TYR A 60 -14.43 -0.78 0.56
C TYR A 60 -15.59 -0.83 -0.46
N GLY A 61 -16.82 -1.05 0.00
CA GLY A 61 -18.02 -1.19 -0.82
C GLY A 61 -18.15 -2.54 -1.54
N VAL A 62 -17.35 -3.55 -1.18
CA VAL A 62 -17.40 -4.91 -1.73
C VAL A 62 -17.46 -5.96 -0.63
N ILE A 63 -17.95 -7.16 -0.96
CA ILE A 63 -18.00 -8.30 -0.02
C ILE A 63 -16.57 -8.78 0.23
N VAL A 64 -16.17 -8.81 1.50
CA VAL A 64 -14.85 -9.32 1.96
C VAL A 64 -14.97 -10.57 2.83
N GLY A 65 -16.17 -10.83 3.35
CA GLY A 65 -16.43 -11.93 4.27
C GLY A 65 -17.92 -12.15 4.50
N LYS A 66 -18.19 -13.14 5.34
CA LYS A 66 -19.47 -13.32 6.01
C LYS A 66 -19.27 -13.57 7.49
N ALA A 67 -20.23 -13.15 8.30
CA ALA A 67 -20.31 -13.55 9.69
C ALA A 67 -20.53 -15.08 9.75
N ASN A 68 -19.90 -15.74 10.73
CA ASN A 68 -20.08 -17.18 11.00
C ASN A 68 -20.79 -17.43 12.36
N GLN A 69 -21.24 -16.35 12.99
CA GLN A 69 -22.01 -16.29 14.23
C GLN A 69 -22.65 -14.88 14.32
N SER A 70 -23.59 -14.69 15.23
CA SER A 70 -24.14 -13.34 15.47
C SER A 70 -23.08 -12.38 16.02
N ILE A 71 -23.04 -11.15 15.51
CA ILE A 71 -22.13 -10.09 15.95
C ILE A 71 -22.97 -8.84 16.20
N LYS A 72 -22.87 -8.25 17.40
CA LYS A 72 -23.63 -7.04 17.72
C LYS A 72 -22.95 -5.78 17.20
N GLN A 73 -23.74 -4.75 16.90
CA GLN A 73 -23.21 -3.42 16.62
C GLN A 73 -22.26 -2.98 17.74
N GLY A 74 -21.09 -2.45 17.36
CA GLY A 74 -20.05 -2.07 18.32
C GLY A 74 -19.16 -3.23 18.81
N GLU A 75 -19.43 -4.48 18.39
CA GLU A 75 -18.56 -5.61 18.67
C GLU A 75 -17.38 -5.69 17.69
N VAL A 76 -16.23 -6.12 18.19
CA VAL A 76 -15.01 -6.30 17.41
C VAL A 76 -15.16 -7.39 16.35
N ILE A 77 -14.69 -7.11 15.14
CA ILE A 77 -14.58 -8.05 14.04
C ILE A 77 -13.20 -8.71 14.10
N THR A 78 -13.17 -10.04 14.21
CA THR A 78 -11.97 -10.88 14.32
C THR A 78 -11.99 -11.97 13.25
N THR A 79 -10.92 -12.76 13.16
CA THR A 79 -10.90 -13.96 12.29
C THR A 79 -11.71 -15.13 12.84
N GLU A 80 -12.16 -15.04 14.09
CA GLU A 80 -12.96 -16.09 14.73
C GLU A 80 -14.45 -15.93 14.39
N ASN A 81 -14.93 -14.69 14.32
CA ASN A 81 -16.34 -14.38 14.06
C ASN A 81 -16.65 -14.05 12.58
N VAL A 82 -15.64 -14.07 11.71
CA VAL A 82 -15.77 -13.83 10.28
C VAL A 82 -15.03 -14.86 9.48
N LYS A 83 -15.69 -15.36 8.44
CA LYS A 83 -15.08 -16.20 7.41
C LYS A 83 -14.93 -15.39 6.12
N HIS A 84 -13.78 -15.53 5.46
CA HIS A 84 -13.55 -14.90 4.17
C HIS A 84 -14.56 -15.39 3.12
N GLN A 85 -15.07 -14.45 2.31
CA GLN A 85 -15.95 -14.68 1.18
C GLN A 85 -15.80 -13.51 0.23
N SER A 86 -15.69 -13.80 -1.07
CA SER A 86 -15.74 -12.80 -2.12
C SER A 86 -17.02 -12.97 -2.94
N ALA A 87 -17.44 -11.89 -3.60
CA ALA A 87 -18.51 -11.99 -4.59
C ALA A 87 -18.06 -12.91 -5.74
N LYS A 88 -18.99 -13.74 -6.25
CA LYS A 88 -18.71 -14.55 -7.44
C LYS A 88 -18.40 -13.64 -8.62
N VAL A 89 -17.28 -13.89 -9.28
CA VAL A 89 -16.91 -13.17 -10.51
C VAL A 89 -17.72 -13.75 -11.67
N VAL A 90 -18.77 -13.03 -12.10
CA VAL A 90 -19.62 -13.45 -13.23
C VAL A 90 -19.18 -12.69 -14.48
N GLY A 91 -18.02 -13.06 -15.03
CA GLY A 91 -17.47 -12.40 -16.22
C GLY A 91 -17.27 -10.89 -16.06
N LYS A 92 -16.83 -10.22 -17.14
CA LYS A 92 -16.75 -8.76 -17.18
C LYS A 92 -18.14 -8.22 -17.50
N THR A 93 -18.97 -8.02 -16.48
CA THR A 93 -20.38 -7.64 -16.65
C THR A 93 -20.55 -6.23 -17.19
N GLU A 94 -19.60 -5.31 -16.95
CA GLU A 94 -19.67 -3.93 -17.42
C GLU A 94 -18.28 -3.39 -17.78
N THR A 95 -18.16 -2.71 -18.92
CA THR A 95 -17.11 -1.73 -19.14
C THR A 95 -17.41 -0.52 -18.26
N LEU A 96 -16.85 -0.51 -17.05
CA LEU A 96 -16.83 0.68 -16.21
C LEU A 96 -16.20 1.82 -17.02
N GLY A 97 -17.00 2.82 -17.37
CA GLY A 97 -16.53 4.03 -18.01
C GLY A 97 -15.64 4.78 -17.03
N TRP A 98 -14.34 4.54 -17.08
CA TRP A 98 -13.39 5.33 -16.31
C TRP A 98 -13.27 6.71 -16.97
N THR A 99 -13.79 7.73 -16.29
CA THR A 99 -13.53 9.11 -16.68
C THR A 99 -12.24 9.54 -15.99
N PRO A 100 -11.14 9.78 -16.74
CA PRO A 100 -9.91 10.26 -16.13
C PRO A 100 -10.18 11.56 -15.35
N PRO A 101 -9.61 11.72 -14.14
CA PRO A 101 -9.74 12.97 -13.41
C PRO A 101 -9.05 14.09 -14.19
N ASN A 102 -9.53 15.32 -13.99
CA ASN A 102 -8.88 16.50 -14.58
C ASN A 102 -7.46 16.65 -13.99
N VAL A 103 -6.45 16.58 -14.86
CA VAL A 103 -5.02 16.75 -14.52
C VAL A 103 -4.44 18.08 -14.99
N ASP A 104 -5.26 19.05 -15.40
CA ASP A 104 -4.84 20.35 -15.95
C ASP A 104 -3.86 21.09 -15.05
N LYS A 105 -4.08 21.02 -13.73
CA LYS A 105 -3.20 21.61 -12.71
C LYS A 105 -1.74 21.13 -12.78
N TRP A 106 -1.49 19.98 -13.40
CA TRP A 106 -0.20 19.32 -13.43
C TRP A 106 0.43 19.28 -14.82
N LYS A 107 -0.28 19.73 -15.88
CA LYS A 107 0.18 19.65 -17.27
C LYS A 107 1.50 20.37 -17.52
N ASP A 108 1.67 21.53 -16.88
CA ASP A 108 2.86 22.37 -17.08
C ASP A 108 3.94 22.14 -16.00
N ARG A 109 3.79 21.11 -15.15
CA ARG A 109 4.79 20.80 -14.14
C ARG A 109 5.98 20.10 -14.80
N THR A 110 7.13 20.74 -14.64
CA THR A 110 8.42 20.22 -15.09
C THR A 110 9.29 19.84 -13.90
N PHE A 111 10.33 19.05 -14.14
CA PHE A 111 11.39 18.77 -13.18
C PHE A 111 12.74 18.79 -13.91
N MET A 112 13.81 19.03 -13.17
CA MET A 112 15.16 18.96 -13.71
C MET A 112 15.57 17.50 -13.85
N GLY A 113 15.47 16.96 -15.08
CA GLY A 113 15.79 15.58 -15.38
C GLY A 113 17.01 15.42 -16.29
N TYR A 114 17.53 14.20 -16.36
CA TYR A 114 18.64 13.83 -17.24
C TYR A 114 18.10 13.30 -18.57
N HIS A 115 18.17 14.14 -19.61
CA HIS A 115 17.70 13.80 -20.95
C HIS A 115 18.60 12.77 -21.64
N ARG A 116 17.98 11.83 -22.35
CA ARG A 116 18.64 10.78 -23.15
C ARG A 116 18.35 11.00 -24.64
N GLU A 117 19.20 10.46 -25.50
CA GLU A 117 19.05 10.56 -26.97
C GLU A 117 17.76 9.91 -27.50
N ASP A 118 17.22 8.93 -26.76
CA ASP A 118 15.97 8.24 -27.08
C ASP A 118 14.70 9.00 -26.61
N GLY A 119 14.86 10.19 -26.03
CA GLY A 119 13.77 11.02 -25.54
C GLY A 119 13.28 10.71 -24.12
N GLN A 120 13.81 9.66 -23.47
CA GLN A 120 13.52 9.38 -22.07
C GLN A 120 14.21 10.41 -21.15
N VAL A 121 13.61 10.67 -19.99
CA VAL A 121 14.15 11.61 -18.99
C VAL A 121 14.31 10.88 -17.66
N GLY A 122 15.55 10.72 -17.21
CA GLY A 122 15.87 10.07 -15.94
C GLY A 122 15.75 11.02 -14.75
N THR A 123 15.35 10.49 -13.59
CA THR A 123 15.32 11.23 -12.32
C THR A 123 16.68 11.24 -11.61
N GLU A 124 17.60 10.36 -12.03
CA GLU A 124 18.95 10.23 -11.51
C GLU A 124 19.93 9.92 -12.65
N ASN A 125 21.20 10.30 -12.47
CA ASN A 125 22.27 9.97 -13.40
C ASN A 125 23.17 8.87 -12.82
N VAL A 126 22.86 7.62 -13.14
CA VAL A 126 23.53 6.46 -12.52
C VAL A 126 24.49 5.83 -13.51
N TRP A 127 25.71 5.54 -13.06
CA TRP A 127 26.67 4.72 -13.79
C TRP A 127 26.51 3.26 -13.38
N LEU A 128 26.21 2.41 -14.36
CA LEU A 128 26.02 0.98 -14.15
C LEU A 128 27.21 0.20 -14.70
N PHE A 129 27.81 -0.63 -13.85
CA PHE A 129 28.86 -1.56 -14.26
C PHE A 129 28.34 -2.98 -14.18
N PHE A 130 28.28 -3.65 -15.34
CA PHE A 130 27.82 -5.02 -15.48
C PHE A 130 28.96 -5.90 -15.99
N PRO A 131 29.48 -6.86 -15.21
CA PRO A 131 30.38 -7.87 -15.73
C PRO A 131 29.59 -8.78 -16.68
N LEU A 132 30.17 -9.13 -17.83
CA LEU A 132 29.56 -10.06 -18.78
C LEU A 132 29.82 -11.53 -18.40
N VAL A 133 30.87 -11.79 -17.59
CA VAL A 133 31.26 -13.12 -17.12
C VAL A 133 31.62 -13.08 -15.64
N PHE A 134 31.44 -14.21 -14.95
CA PHE A 134 31.64 -14.30 -13.50
C PHE A 134 33.06 -13.94 -13.04
N CYS A 135 34.08 -14.29 -13.82
CA CYS A 135 35.48 -14.05 -13.46
C CYS A 135 35.80 -12.56 -13.24
N GLU A 136 35.02 -11.66 -13.83
CA GLU A 136 35.23 -10.21 -13.75
C GLU A 136 34.60 -9.56 -12.52
N ASN A 137 33.84 -10.29 -11.71
CA ASN A 137 33.15 -9.74 -10.54
C ASN A 137 34.09 -8.97 -9.59
N LYS A 138 35.28 -9.52 -9.30
CA LYS A 138 36.29 -8.88 -8.43
C LYS A 138 36.88 -7.62 -9.04
N ASN A 139 37.03 -7.59 -10.36
CA ASN A 139 37.53 -6.43 -11.08
C ASN A 139 36.50 -5.29 -11.06
N ILE A 140 35.21 -5.61 -11.23
CA ILE A 140 34.12 -4.64 -11.14
C ILE A 140 34.00 -4.04 -9.73
N GLU A 141 34.13 -4.84 -8.67
CA GLU A 141 34.15 -4.34 -7.29
C GLU A 141 35.32 -3.38 -7.05
N THR A 142 36.52 -3.74 -7.53
CA THR A 142 37.71 -2.88 -7.42
C THR A 142 37.53 -1.56 -8.17
N LEU A 143 36.96 -1.62 -9.39
CA LEU A 143 36.66 -0.43 -10.18
C LEU A 143 35.65 0.46 -9.46
N LYS A 144 34.55 -0.11 -8.95
CA LYS A 144 33.56 0.62 -8.16
C LYS A 144 34.22 1.40 -7.03
N ASP A 145 35.04 0.74 -6.21
CA ASP A 145 35.72 1.38 -5.06
C ASP A 145 36.65 2.52 -5.50
N ILE A 146 37.37 2.35 -6.61
CA ILE A 146 38.26 3.39 -7.17
C ILE A 146 37.44 4.59 -7.65
N PHE A 147 36.36 4.35 -8.39
CA PHE A 147 35.51 5.39 -8.94
C PHE A 147 34.77 6.14 -7.82
N GLU A 148 34.20 5.46 -6.82
CA GLU A 148 33.55 6.10 -5.68
C GLU A 148 34.52 7.02 -4.93
N LYS A 149 35.76 6.59 -4.67
CA LYS A 149 36.77 7.41 -3.98
C LYS A 149 37.21 8.63 -4.78
N ARG A 150 37.36 8.51 -6.10
CA ARG A 150 37.85 9.61 -6.98
C ARG A 150 36.75 10.59 -7.38
N ILE A 151 35.53 10.13 -7.60
CA ILE A 151 34.42 10.99 -8.03
C ILE A 151 33.88 11.78 -6.85
N THR A 152 33.74 11.16 -5.67
CA THR A 152 33.24 11.83 -4.45
C THR A 152 34.17 12.95 -3.95
N SER A 153 35.48 12.84 -4.20
CA SER A 153 36.48 13.83 -3.76
C SER A 153 36.60 15.07 -4.66
N ARG A 154 36.02 15.06 -5.87
CA ARG A 154 36.18 16.16 -6.85
C ARG A 154 34.94 17.03 -7.08
N GLN A 155 33.76 16.62 -6.66
CA GLN A 155 32.54 17.39 -6.92
C GLN A 155 31.70 17.55 -5.65
N SER A 156 31.56 18.79 -5.19
CA SER A 156 30.51 19.24 -4.27
C SER A 156 29.12 19.30 -4.93
N GLN A 157 28.97 18.80 -6.17
CA GLN A 157 27.70 18.63 -6.86
C GLN A 157 27.39 17.13 -6.98
N GLN A 158 26.76 16.66 -5.92
CA GLN A 158 25.99 15.42 -5.78
C GLN A 158 25.13 15.14 -7.02
N THR A 159 25.27 13.95 -7.66
CA THR A 159 24.22 13.16 -8.36
C THR A 159 24.80 12.14 -9.36
N SER A 160 25.78 11.34 -8.96
CA SER A 160 26.08 10.12 -9.72
C SER A 160 26.31 8.95 -8.79
N VAL A 161 25.31 8.07 -8.72
CA VAL A 161 25.38 6.82 -7.97
C VAL A 161 26.04 5.78 -8.88
N ILE A 162 26.99 5.03 -8.33
CA ILE A 162 27.62 3.91 -9.03
C ILE A 162 26.96 2.64 -8.51
N ILE A 163 26.34 1.88 -9.41
CA ILE A 163 25.77 0.57 -9.06
C ILE A 163 26.54 -0.50 -9.83
N ALA A 164 27.23 -1.36 -9.08
CA ALA A 164 27.84 -2.57 -9.59
C ALA A 164 26.91 -3.75 -9.34
N PHE A 165 26.60 -4.50 -10.39
CA PHE A 165 25.90 -5.77 -10.28
C PHE A 165 26.89 -6.91 -10.36
N VAL A 166 26.87 -7.81 -9.38
CA VAL A 166 27.70 -9.01 -9.36
C VAL A 166 26.87 -10.16 -9.90
N ILE A 167 27.37 -10.89 -10.91
CA ILE A 167 26.72 -12.11 -11.38
C ILE A 167 26.81 -13.13 -10.24
N LYS A 168 25.68 -13.46 -9.61
CA LYS A 168 25.61 -14.55 -8.63
C LYS A 168 25.87 -15.88 -9.34
N ARG A 169 26.75 -16.70 -8.76
CA ARG A 169 26.81 -18.14 -9.08
C ARG A 169 25.41 -18.72 -8.88
N ARG A 170 24.75 -19.17 -9.95
CA ARG A 170 23.81 -20.28 -9.84
C ARG A 170 24.64 -21.55 -9.65
N CYS A 171 25.06 -21.81 -8.41
CA CYS A 171 25.56 -23.13 -8.06
C CYS A 171 24.41 -23.90 -7.40
N ASN A 172 23.75 -24.74 -8.19
CA ASN A 172 23.19 -25.99 -7.70
C ASN A 172 24.37 -26.98 -7.58
N CYS A 173 25.06 -26.94 -6.44
CA CYS A 173 25.81 -28.09 -5.93
C CYS A 173 25.18 -28.45 -4.58
#